data_AF-A0A840NVS7-F1
#
_entry.id   AF-A0A840NVS7-F1
#
_cell.length_a   1.000
_cell.length_b   1.000
_cell.length_c   1.000
_cell.angle_alpha   90.00
_cell.angle_beta   90.00
_cell.angle_gamma   90.00
#
_symmetry.space_group_name_H-M   'P 1'
#
loop_
_entity.id
_entity.type
_entity.pdbx_description
1 polymer ?
#
loop_
_entity_poly.entity_id
_entity_poly.type
_entity_poly.pdbx_seq_one_letter_code
_entity_poly.pdbx_strand_id
1 'polypeptide(L)'
;MIPHRRSGQRFYDTAQVYRVALIRLWRQSGLMGIDEIAALLSRADNWREIVDARIADIDAQMERLATARRYLGHLKQCPHGPSLEDCPEFRAGVQAPAPR
;
A
#
# COMPACT_ATOMS: atom_id res chain seq x y z
N MET A 1 1.70 17.69 -22.12
CA MET A 1 1.14 17.38 -23.44
C MET A 1 -0.38 17.48 -23.34
N ILE A 2 -1.01 18.38 -24.11
CA ILE A 2 -2.46 18.61 -24.07
C ILE A 2 -3.07 17.77 -25.20
N PRO A 3 -4.11 16.94 -24.96
CA PRO A 3 -4.76 16.17 -26.02
C PRO A 3 -5.35 17.11 -27.06
N HIS A 4 -5.15 16.78 -28.34
CA HIS A 4 -5.72 17.56 -29.43
C HIS A 4 -7.22 17.34 -29.48
N ARG A 5 -7.96 18.38 -29.90
CA ARG A 5 -9.42 18.31 -30.04
C ARG A 5 -9.81 18.19 -31.50
N ARG A 6 -10.68 17.24 -31.82
CA ARG A 6 -11.32 17.12 -33.14
C ARG A 6 -12.83 17.18 -32.95
N SER A 7 -13.48 18.18 -33.55
CA SER A 7 -14.93 18.40 -33.41
C SER A 7 -15.41 18.43 -31.94
N GLY A 8 -14.66 19.09 -31.07
CA GLY A 8 -14.97 19.19 -29.63
C GLY A 8 -14.59 17.97 -28.78
N GLN A 9 -14.23 16.84 -29.38
CA GLN A 9 -13.83 15.62 -28.66
C GLN A 9 -12.32 15.57 -28.42
N ARG A 10 -11.91 15.09 -27.23
CA ARG A 10 -10.49 14.83 -26.93
C ARG A 10 -10.05 13.59 -27.70
N PHE A 11 -9.02 13.75 -28.53
CA PHE A 11 -8.42 12.64 -29.25
C PHE A 11 -7.10 12.27 -28.61
N TYR A 12 -6.92 10.97 -28.35
CA TYR A 12 -5.73 10.46 -27.69
C TYR A 12 -4.84 9.71 -28.68
N ASP A 13 -3.55 10.05 -28.68
CA ASP A 13 -2.56 9.26 -29.41
C ASP A 13 -2.15 8.00 -28.63
N THR A 14 -1.42 7.10 -29.30
CA THR A 14 -0.94 5.86 -28.71
C THR A 14 -0.10 6.08 -27.45
N ALA A 15 0.68 7.17 -27.38
CA ALA A 15 1.50 7.49 -26.22
C ALA A 15 0.65 7.88 -25.01
N GLN A 16 -0.46 8.59 -25.23
CA GLN A 16 -1.41 8.96 -24.20
C GLN A 16 -2.17 7.74 -23.65
N VAL A 17 -2.57 6.82 -24.52
CA VAL A 17 -3.19 5.54 -24.11
C VAL A 17 -2.20 4.70 -23.30
N TYR A 18 -0.95 4.59 -23.77
CA TYR A 18 0.11 3.89 -23.04
C TYR A 18 0.35 4.48 -21.65
N ARG A 19 0.37 5.81 -21.52
CA ARG A 19 0.56 6.47 -20.22
C ARG A 19 -0.58 6.16 -19.25
N VAL A 20 -1.83 6.07 -19.72
CA VAL A 20 -2.97 5.68 -18.87
C VAL A 20 -2.84 4.21 -18.43
N ALA A 21 -2.42 3.31 -19.32
CA ALA A 21 -2.15 1.92 -18.97
C ALA A 21 -1.04 1.82 -17.90
N LEU A 22 0.04 2.60 -18.04
CA LEU A 22 1.13 2.66 -17.07
C LEU A 22 0.65 3.16 -15.70
N ILE A 23 -0.15 4.23 -15.66
CA ILE A 23 -0.74 4.74 -14.41
C ILE A 23 -1.62 3.66 -13.76
N ARG A 24 -2.45 2.96 -14.55
CA ARG A 24 -3.29 1.87 -14.02
C ARG A 24 -2.46 0.75 -13.41
N LEU A 25 -1.41 0.33 -14.11
CA LEU A 25 -0.48 -0.69 -13.63
C LEU A 25 0.11 -0.28 -12.28
N TRP A 26 0.70 0.92 -12.17
CA TRP A 26 1.34 1.38 -10.93
C TRP A 26 0.37 1.55 -9.76
N ARG A 27 -0.88 1.93 -10.02
CA ARG A 27 -1.92 1.96 -8.98
C ARG A 27 -2.28 0.57 -8.47
N GLN A 28 -2.34 -0.42 -9.36
CA GLN A 28 -2.79 -1.77 -9.03
C GLN A 28 -1.68 -2.63 -8.42
N SER A 29 -0.49 -2.62 -9.02
CA SER A 29 0.63 -3.46 -8.58
C SER A 29 1.57 -2.73 -7.62
N GLY A 30 1.85 -1.45 -7.87
CA GLY A 30 2.76 -0.65 -7.05
C GLY A 30 2.10 -0.03 -5.82
N LEU A 31 0.77 -0.15 -5.68
CA LEU A 31 -0.02 0.46 -4.61
C LEU A 31 0.20 1.99 -4.50
N MET A 32 0.56 2.63 -5.60
CA MET A 32 0.94 4.04 -5.62
C MET A 32 -0.28 4.96 -5.76
N GLY A 33 -0.20 6.13 -5.10
CA GLY A 33 -1.14 7.23 -5.28
C GLY A 33 -0.93 7.97 -6.60
N ILE A 34 -1.93 8.75 -7.05
CA ILE A 34 -1.81 9.54 -8.29
C ILE A 34 -0.69 10.58 -8.20
N ASP A 35 -0.48 11.18 -7.02
CA ASP A 35 0.56 12.20 -6.82
C ASP A 35 1.97 11.62 -6.90
N GLU A 36 2.16 10.43 -6.31
CA GLU A 36 3.43 9.69 -6.39
C GLU A 36 3.74 9.26 -7.82
N ILE A 37 2.72 8.77 -8.55
CA ILE A 37 2.83 8.44 -9.96
C ILE A 37 3.17 9.70 -10.78
N ALA A 38 2.61 10.85 -10.45
CA ALA A 38 2.94 12.11 -11.10
C ALA A 38 4.40 12.53 -10.83
N ALA A 39 4.91 12.31 -9.62
CA ALA A 39 6.31 12.55 -9.27
C ALA A 39 7.25 11.62 -10.06
N LEU A 40 6.95 10.33 -10.12
CA LEU A 40 7.67 9.34 -10.92
C LEU A 40 7.73 9.70 -12.40
N LEU A 41 6.61 10.16 -12.96
CA LEU A 41 6.53 10.53 -14.37
C LEU A 41 7.17 11.90 -14.69
N SER A 42 7.56 12.69 -13.68
CA SER A 42 8.17 14.02 -13.85
C SER A 42 9.67 14.05 -13.51
N ARG A 43 10.19 13.11 -12.71
CA ARG A 43 11.59 13.07 -12.26
C ARG A 43 12.40 11.95 -12.92
N ALA A 44 12.85 12.19 -14.15
CA ALA A 44 13.53 11.18 -14.97
C ALA A 44 14.90 10.70 -14.41
N ASP A 45 15.51 11.47 -13.51
CA ASP A 45 16.79 11.18 -12.87
C ASP A 45 16.63 10.41 -11.55
N ASN A 46 15.65 10.79 -10.72
CA ASN A 46 15.48 10.25 -9.36
C ASN A 46 14.36 9.20 -9.21
N TRP A 47 13.79 8.70 -10.31
CA TRP A 47 12.68 7.75 -10.24
C TRP A 47 13.03 6.46 -9.46
N ARG A 48 14.31 6.04 -9.46
CA ARG A 48 14.76 4.86 -8.70
C ARG A 48 14.58 5.05 -7.20
N GLU A 49 14.94 6.22 -6.67
CA GLU A 49 14.78 6.54 -5.25
C GLU A 49 13.31 6.50 -4.82
N ILE A 50 12.39 6.94 -5.69
CA ILE A 50 10.95 6.87 -5.42
C ILE A 50 10.48 5.41 -5.40
N VAL A 51 10.96 4.58 -6.33
CA VAL A 51 10.65 3.15 -6.35
C VAL A 51 11.20 2.45 -5.11
N ASP A 52 12.44 2.74 -4.71
CA ASP A 52 13.05 2.18 -3.51
C ASP A 52 12.27 2.56 -2.24
N ALA A 53 11.84 3.82 -2.13
CA ALA A 53 10.97 4.26 -1.03
C ALA A 53 9.63 3.52 -1.03
N ARG A 54 9.00 3.32 -2.19
CA ARG A 54 7.75 2.56 -2.29
C ARG A 54 7.94 1.09 -1.92
N ILE A 55 9.05 0.47 -2.31
CA ILE A 55 9.39 -0.90 -1.89
C ILE A 55 9.50 -0.96 -0.36
N ALA A 56 10.24 -0.04 0.26
CA ALA A 56 10.38 0.01 1.71
C ALA A 56 9.03 0.18 2.43
N ASP A 57 8.12 1.00 1.90
CA ASP A 57 6.76 1.16 2.44
C ASP A 57 5.96 -0.15 2.37
N ILE A 58 6.07 -0.87 1.24
CA ILE A 58 5.41 -2.17 1.04
C ILE A 58 5.95 -3.19 2.04
N ASP A 59 7.27 -3.27 2.20
CA ASP A 59 7.91 -4.19 3.15
C ASP A 59 7.46 -3.90 4.58
N ALA A 60 7.41 -2.63 4.98
CA ALA A 60 6.89 -2.22 6.29
C ALA A 60 5.41 -2.61 6.49
N GLN A 61 4.59 -2.53 5.44
CA GLN A 61 3.20 -2.98 5.48
C GLN A 61 3.11 -4.51 5.57
N MET A 62 3.95 -5.25 4.85
CA MET A 62 4.02 -6.70 4.91
C MET A 62 4.38 -7.17 6.33
N GLU A 63 5.38 -6.57 6.97
CA GLU A 63 5.77 -6.90 8.35
C GLU A 63 4.64 -6.65 9.36
N ARG A 64 3.94 -5.52 9.21
CA ARG A 64 2.77 -5.19 10.03
C ARG A 64 1.66 -6.23 9.86
N LEU A 65 1.33 -6.59 8.62
CA LEU A 65 0.31 -7.59 8.32
C LEU A 65 0.71 -9.00 8.77
N ALA A 66 1.98 -9.37 8.63
CA ALA A 66 2.52 -10.64 9.12
C ALA A 66 2.39 -10.74 10.65
N THR A 67 2.73 -9.65 11.36
CA THR A 67 2.55 -9.56 12.81
C THR A 67 1.09 -9.70 13.22
N ALA A 68 0.18 -8.96 12.57
CA ALA A 68 -1.25 -9.06 12.82
C ALA A 68 -1.79 -10.47 12.54
N ARG A 69 -1.38 -11.09 11.42
CA ARG A 69 -1.78 -12.46 11.06
C ARG A 69 -1.30 -13.48 12.08
N ARG A 70 -0.07 -13.36 12.58
CA ARG A 70 0.48 -14.24 13.62
C ARG A 70 -0.32 -14.10 14.92
N TYR A 71 -0.61 -12.87 15.34
CA TYR A 71 -1.43 -12.60 16.53
C TYR A 71 -2.84 -13.20 16.41
N LEU A 72 -3.54 -12.95 15.29
CA LEU A 72 -4.86 -13.52 15.05
C LEU A 72 -4.83 -15.05 14.92
N GLY A 73 -3.74 -15.59 14.34
CA GLY A 73 -3.50 -17.02 14.25
C GLY A 73 -3.32 -17.69 15.61
N HIS A 74 -2.61 -17.04 16.53
CA HIS A 74 -2.49 -17.46 17.92
C HIS A 74 -3.86 -17.44 18.62
N LEU A 75 -4.59 -16.32 18.51
CA LEU A 75 -5.92 -16.15 19.11
C LEU A 75 -6.89 -17.27 18.71
N LYS A 76 -6.86 -17.69 17.44
CA LYS A 76 -7.69 -18.78 16.93
C LYS A 76 -7.32 -20.16 17.51
N GLN A 77 -6.06 -20.38 17.86
CA GLN A 77 -5.54 -21.67 18.35
C GLN A 77 -5.40 -21.71 19.89
N CYS A 78 -5.71 -20.59 20.56
CA CYS A 78 -5.50 -20.46 21.99
C CYS A 78 -6.36 -21.45 22.78
N PRO A 79 -5.77 -22.26 23.68
CA PRO A 79 -6.50 -23.25 24.47
C PRO A 79 -7.38 -22.63 25.56
N HIS A 80 -7.20 -21.35 25.90
CA HIS A 80 -7.94 -20.68 26.96
C HIS A 80 -9.42 -20.38 26.62
N GLY A 81 -9.83 -20.54 25.35
CA GLY A 81 -11.22 -20.45 24.93
C GLY A 81 -11.90 -19.14 25.36
N PRO A 82 -13.01 -19.19 26.14
CA PRO A 82 -13.71 -17.99 26.61
C PRO A 82 -12.91 -17.14 27.61
N SER A 83 -11.85 -17.68 28.21
CA SER A 83 -10.93 -16.96 29.12
C SER A 83 -9.69 -16.48 28.38
N LEU A 84 -9.88 -15.91 27.18
CA LEU A 84 -8.80 -15.48 26.29
C LEU A 84 -7.88 -14.44 26.95
N GLU A 85 -8.44 -13.63 27.85
CA GLU A 85 -7.74 -12.67 28.67
C GLU A 85 -6.70 -13.30 29.59
N ASP A 86 -6.75 -14.59 29.91
CA ASP A 86 -5.71 -15.23 30.72
C ASP A 86 -4.50 -15.66 29.90
N CYS A 87 -4.59 -15.61 28.56
CA CYS A 87 -3.48 -15.96 27.69
C CYS A 87 -2.38 -14.87 27.73
N PRO A 88 -1.13 -15.22 28.11
CA PRO A 88 -0.03 -14.25 28.16
C PRO A 88 0.32 -13.66 26.80
N GLU A 89 0.29 -14.47 25.73
CA GLU A 89 0.57 -14.02 24.36
C GLU A 89 -0.51 -13.07 23.84
N PHE A 90 -1.78 -13.30 24.20
CA PHE A 90 -2.87 -12.38 23.91
C PHE A 90 -2.66 -11.04 24.63
N ARG A 91 -2.40 -11.08 25.95
CA ARG A 91 -2.14 -9.86 26.74
C ARG A 91 -0.92 -9.08 26.27
N ALA A 92 0.13 -9.74 25.80
CA ALA A 92 1.33 -9.06 25.29
C ALA A 92 1.04 -8.15 24.08
N GLY A 93 -0.01 -8.45 23.30
CA GLY A 93 -0.48 -7.61 22.19
C GLY A 93 -1.43 -6.48 22.60
N VAL A 94 -1.94 -6.49 23.84
CA VAL A 94 -2.88 -5.50 24.36
C VAL A 94 -2.09 -4.41 25.08
N GLN A 95 -2.01 -3.22 24.47
CA GLN A 95 -1.59 -2.03 25.21
C GLN A 95 -2.71 -1.61 26.16
N ALA A 96 -2.63 -2.04 27.42
CA ALA A 96 -3.53 -1.54 28.44
C ALA A 96 -3.20 -0.07 28.76
N PRO A 97 -4.18 0.84 28.81
CA PRO A 97 -3.93 2.18 29.32
C PRO A 97 -3.43 2.11 30.77
N ALA A 98 -2.44 2.93 31.11
CA ALA A 98 -1.90 2.98 32.47
C ALA A 98 -3.02 3.36 33.47
N PRO A 99 -3.06 2.73 34.66
CA PRO A 99 -4.03 3.08 35.69
C PRO A 99 -3.82 4.53 36.13
N ARG A 100 -4.93 5.26 36.30
CA ARG A 100 -4.96 6.62 36.87
C ARG A 100 -4.83 6.59 38.39
#